data_AF-A0A4S1FL08-F1
#
_entry.id   AF-A0A4S1FL08-F1
#
_cell.length_a   1.000
_cell.length_b   1.000
_cell.length_c   1.000
_cell.angle_alpha   90.00
_cell.angle_beta   90.00
_cell.angle_gamma   90.00
#
_symmetry.space_group_name_H-M   'P 1'
#
loop_
_entity.id
_entity.type
_entity.pdbx_description
1 polymer ?
#
loop_
_entity_poly.entity_id
_entity_poly.type
_entity_poly.pdbx_seq_one_letter_code
_entity_poly.pdbx_strand_id
1 'polypeptide(L)'
;MKSWNDRLNTPGVNGIKPSPRSFADVVEGQPMLVPTARQVDDFIRSIPEGVEMDVRALRTALAIEHGAEVTCPVAIGYHLRTVAEAAGEDLEHGMALSEIAPFWRVLDARTPTTRKLSFGTEFVAVQRKREGLKP
;
A
#
# COMPACT_ATOMS: atom_id res chain seq x y z
N MET A 1 17.16 15.81 -2.45
CA MET A 1 16.27 14.95 -1.62
C MET A 1 15.66 13.92 -2.57
N LYS A 2 15.55 12.64 -2.19
CA LYS A 2 14.90 11.62 -3.05
C LYS A 2 13.39 11.88 -3.15
N SER A 3 12.84 11.83 -4.36
CA SER A 3 11.38 11.91 -4.61
C SER A 3 10.65 10.69 -4.06
N TRP A 4 9.32 10.71 -4.01
CA TRP A 4 8.54 9.53 -3.66
C TRP A 4 8.64 8.44 -4.73
N ASN A 5 8.70 8.82 -6.00
CA ASN A 5 9.02 7.91 -7.10
C ASN A 5 10.40 7.25 -6.93
N ASP A 6 11.44 7.97 -6.50
CA ASP A 6 12.74 7.37 -6.18
C ASP A 6 12.63 6.34 -5.05
N ARG A 7 11.79 6.61 -4.04
CA ARG A 7 11.56 5.69 -2.92
C ARG A 7 10.78 4.45 -3.35
N LEU A 8 9.77 4.61 -4.20
CA LEU A 8 9.01 3.51 -4.79
C LEU A 8 9.93 2.57 -5.58
N ASN A 9 10.86 3.15 -6.34
CA ASN A 9 11.81 2.44 -7.19
C ASN A 9 13.09 1.96 -6.49
N THR A 10 13.32 2.35 -5.23
CA THR A 10 14.53 1.92 -4.51
C THR A 10 14.49 0.40 -4.28
N PRO A 11 15.48 -0.37 -4.77
CA PRO A 11 15.55 -1.80 -4.48
C PRO A 11 15.61 -2.02 -2.97
N GLY A 12 14.62 -2.74 -2.44
CA GLY A 12 14.53 -3.06 -1.02
C GLY A 12 15.21 -4.38 -0.70
N VAL A 13 15.57 -4.56 0.57
CA VAL A 13 15.85 -5.90 1.11
C VAL A 13 14.50 -6.56 1.36
N ASN A 14 13.99 -7.26 0.35
CA ASN A 14 12.77 -8.05 0.47
C ASN A 14 13.07 -9.53 0.75
N GLY A 15 12.06 -10.21 1.27
CA GLY A 15 12.11 -11.67 1.46
C GLY A 15 11.27 -12.13 2.64
N ILE A 16 11.27 -13.45 2.82
CA ILE A 16 10.57 -14.12 3.91
C ILE A 16 11.57 -14.39 5.02
N LYS A 17 11.25 -13.96 6.24
CA LYS A 17 12.07 -14.16 7.44
C LYS A 17 11.17 -14.51 8.61
N PRO A 18 11.64 -15.26 9.61
CA PRO A 18 10.90 -15.43 10.85
C PRO A 18 10.60 -14.06 11.47
N SER A 19 9.36 -13.86 11.93
CA SER A 19 9.00 -12.64 12.63
C SER A 19 9.81 -12.53 13.93
N PRO A 20 10.39 -11.35 14.24
CA PRO A 20 11.32 -11.21 15.36
C PRO A 20 10.64 -11.14 16.73
N ARG A 21 9.33 -10.88 16.76
CA ARG A 21 8.49 -10.79 17.96
C ARG A 21 7.03 -10.73 17.57
N SER A 22 6.14 -11.04 18.51
CA SER A 22 4.71 -10.84 18.35
C SER A 22 4.35 -9.34 18.32
N PHE A 23 3.60 -8.90 17.31
CA PHE A 23 3.14 -7.52 17.16
C PHE A 23 1.92 -7.43 16.23
N ALA A 24 0.93 -6.63 16.63
CA ALA A 24 -0.38 -6.59 15.97
C ALA A 24 -1.01 -7.99 15.92
N ASP A 25 -1.15 -8.56 14.73
CA ASP A 25 -1.69 -9.89 14.45
C ASP A 25 -0.61 -10.91 14.03
N VAL A 26 0.66 -10.55 14.14
CA VAL A 26 1.81 -11.43 13.90
C VAL A 26 2.24 -12.08 15.20
N VAL A 27 2.46 -13.39 15.16
CA VAL A 27 3.08 -14.20 16.23
C VAL A 27 4.57 -14.36 15.94
N GLU A 28 5.40 -14.32 16.98
CA GLU A 28 6.85 -14.56 16.89
C GLU A 28 7.19 -15.89 16.19
N GLY A 29 8.20 -15.88 15.33
CA GLY A 29 8.66 -17.05 14.58
C GLY A 29 7.89 -17.32 13.27
N GLN A 30 6.73 -16.70 13.04
CA GLN A 30 5.98 -16.90 11.79
C GLN A 30 6.79 -16.50 10.55
N PRO A 31 6.75 -17.28 9.45
CA PRO A 31 7.25 -16.86 8.15
C PRO A 31 6.61 -15.55 7.71
N MET A 32 7.39 -14.47 7.76
CA MET A 32 6.91 -13.11 7.52
C MET A 32 7.56 -12.52 6.27
N LEU A 33 6.72 -12.07 5.34
CA LEU A 33 7.14 -11.27 4.20
C LEU A 33 7.52 -9.86 4.68
N VAL A 34 8.73 -9.43 4.35
CA VAL A 34 9.11 -8.02 4.32
C VAL A 34 9.05 -7.57 2.85
N PRO A 35 7.97 -6.88 2.42
CA PRO A 35 7.78 -6.52 1.02
C PRO A 35 8.61 -5.29 0.62
N THR A 36 8.86 -5.09 -0.67
CA THR A 36 9.27 -3.79 -1.22
C THR A 36 8.07 -2.87 -1.43
N ALA A 37 8.33 -1.58 -1.65
CA ALA A 37 7.29 -0.63 -2.09
C ALA A 37 6.67 -1.05 -3.43
N ARG A 38 7.49 -1.55 -4.37
CA ARG A 38 7.02 -2.00 -5.69
C ARG A 38 6.10 -3.23 -5.59
N GLN A 39 6.38 -4.21 -4.73
CA GLN A 39 5.47 -5.33 -4.50
C GLN A 39 4.09 -4.87 -4.01
N VAL A 40 4.05 -3.83 -3.17
CA VAL A 40 2.78 -3.25 -2.70
C VAL A 40 2.07 -2.47 -3.80
N ASP A 41 2.80 -1.69 -4.60
CA ASP A 41 2.28 -0.98 -5.78
C ASP A 41 1.65 -1.94 -6.79
N ASP A 42 2.40 -2.97 -7.21
CA ASP A 42 1.95 -3.98 -8.17
C ASP A 42 0.70 -4.71 -7.66
N PHE A 43 0.69 -5.07 -6.36
CA PHE A 43 -0.48 -5.69 -5.75
C PHE A 43 -1.69 -4.76 -5.78
N ILE A 44 -1.54 -3.49 -5.42
CA ILE A 44 -2.65 -2.51 -5.43
C ILE A 44 -3.19 -2.33 -6.85
N ARG A 45 -2.33 -2.30 -7.86
CA ARG A 45 -2.72 -2.22 -9.27
C ARG A 45 -3.54 -3.42 -9.73
N SER A 46 -3.38 -4.57 -9.10
CA SER A 46 -4.16 -5.78 -9.39
C SER A 46 -5.58 -5.75 -8.83
N ILE A 47 -5.88 -4.88 -7.86
CA ILE A 47 -7.21 -4.78 -7.25
C ILE A 47 -8.18 -4.20 -8.30
N PRO A 48 -9.28 -4.88 -8.66
CA PRO A 48 -10.21 -4.38 -9.68
C PRO A 48 -10.90 -3.07 -9.29
N GLU A 49 -11.37 -2.32 -10.29
CA GLU A 49 -12.19 -1.13 -10.08
C GLU A 49 -13.48 -1.45 -9.30
N GLY A 50 -13.82 -0.59 -8.33
CA GLY A 50 -15.01 -0.78 -7.50
C GLY A 50 -14.84 -1.83 -6.39
N VAL A 51 -13.64 -2.41 -6.23
CA VAL A 51 -13.34 -3.36 -5.16
C VAL A 51 -12.60 -2.65 -4.03
N GLU A 52 -13.16 -2.73 -2.83
CA GLU A 52 -12.50 -2.28 -1.60
C GLU A 52 -11.72 -3.44 -0.97
N MET A 53 -10.53 -3.12 -0.43
CA MET A 53 -9.75 -4.04 0.37
C MET A 53 -9.19 -3.33 1.60
N ASP A 54 -9.38 -3.87 2.79
CA ASP A 54 -8.73 -3.31 3.98
C ASP A 54 -7.25 -3.70 4.09
N VAL A 55 -6.49 -2.97 4.93
CA VAL A 55 -5.05 -3.18 5.11
C VAL A 55 -4.71 -4.57 5.69
N ARG A 56 -5.60 -5.20 6.45
CA ARG A 56 -5.39 -6.56 6.96
C ARG A 56 -5.55 -7.57 5.82
N ALA A 57 -6.59 -7.45 5.00
CA ALA A 57 -6.80 -8.28 3.82
C ALA A 57 -5.64 -8.17 2.83
N LEU A 58 -5.15 -6.95 2.56
CA LEU A 58 -3.95 -6.75 1.73
C LEU A 58 -2.73 -7.49 2.29
N ARG A 59 -2.48 -7.40 3.60
CA ARG A 59 -1.35 -8.09 4.23
C ARG A 59 -1.43 -9.61 4.11
N THR A 60 -2.62 -10.16 4.30
CA THR A 60 -2.86 -11.60 4.17
C THR A 60 -2.68 -12.04 2.72
N ALA A 61 -3.28 -11.34 1.76
CA ALA A 61 -3.17 -11.68 0.34
C ALA A 61 -1.72 -11.59 -0.17
N LEU A 62 -1.00 -10.52 0.19
CA LEU A 62 0.41 -10.35 -0.19
C LEU A 62 1.32 -11.43 0.43
N ALA A 63 1.02 -11.87 1.66
CA ALA A 63 1.75 -12.98 2.27
C ALA A 63 1.53 -14.28 1.48
N ILE A 64 0.27 -14.60 1.16
CA ILE A 64 -0.10 -15.79 0.39
C ILE A 64 0.57 -15.79 -0.99
N GLU A 65 0.53 -14.68 -1.72
CA GLU A 65 1.13 -14.55 -3.04
C GLU A 65 2.63 -14.85 -3.05
N HIS A 66 3.33 -14.54 -1.96
CA HIS A 66 4.76 -14.75 -1.82
C HIS A 66 5.14 -16.00 -1.01
N GLY A 67 4.18 -16.83 -0.57
CA GLY A 67 4.47 -18.04 0.21
C GLY A 67 4.89 -17.80 1.66
N ALA A 68 4.47 -16.68 2.25
CA ALA A 68 4.62 -16.36 3.67
C ALA A 68 3.28 -16.56 4.41
N GLU A 69 3.34 -16.62 5.75
CA GLU A 69 2.12 -16.65 6.58
C GLU A 69 1.58 -15.26 6.86
N VAL A 70 2.47 -14.28 7.02
CA VAL A 70 2.11 -12.90 7.36
C VAL A 70 2.97 -11.90 6.61
N THR A 71 2.49 -10.66 6.50
CA THR A 71 3.28 -9.54 5.98
C THR A 71 3.63 -8.58 7.12
N CYS A 72 4.87 -8.09 7.15
CA CYS A 72 5.37 -7.15 8.15
C CYS A 72 4.44 -5.92 8.27
N PRO A 73 3.74 -5.74 9.41
CA PRO A 73 2.76 -4.67 9.58
C PRO A 73 3.39 -3.27 9.47
N VAL A 74 4.65 -3.15 9.90
CA VAL A 74 5.40 -1.90 9.88
C VAL A 74 5.78 -1.50 8.46
N ALA A 75 6.32 -2.43 7.67
CA ALA A 75 6.72 -2.18 6.29
C ALA A 75 5.52 -1.75 5.43
N ILE A 76 4.37 -2.41 5.60
CA ILE A 76 3.14 -2.05 4.88
C ILE A 76 2.67 -0.63 5.18
N GLY A 77 2.72 -0.18 6.43
CA GLY A 77 2.38 1.20 6.75
C GLY A 77 3.26 2.22 6.01
N TYR A 78 4.57 1.97 5.92
CA TYR A 78 5.49 2.83 5.17
C TYR A 78 5.24 2.76 3.66
N HIS A 79 5.10 1.55 3.10
CA HIS A 79 4.93 1.36 1.66
C HIS A 79 3.60 1.88 1.14
N LEU A 80 2.50 1.74 1.88
CA LEU A 80 1.22 2.36 1.50
C LEU A 80 1.34 3.87 1.35
N ARG A 81 2.11 4.53 2.23
CA ARG A 81 2.38 5.96 2.08
C ARG A 81 3.24 6.23 0.84
N THR A 82 4.32 5.47 0.66
CA THR A 82 5.21 5.63 -0.50
C THR A 82 4.45 5.49 -1.82
N VAL A 83 3.59 4.48 -1.96
CA VAL A 83 2.78 4.26 -3.17
C VAL A 83 1.82 5.42 -3.40
N ALA A 84 1.09 5.86 -2.38
CA ALA A 84 0.13 6.95 -2.51
C ALA A 84 0.78 8.30 -2.85
N GLU A 85 1.94 8.60 -2.25
CA GLU A 85 2.66 9.84 -2.51
C GLU A 85 3.35 9.80 -3.89
N ALA A 86 3.88 8.65 -4.32
CA ALA A 86 4.42 8.49 -5.68
C ALA A 86 3.33 8.67 -6.74
N ALA A 87 2.14 8.09 -6.52
CA ALA A 87 0.98 8.31 -7.38
C ALA A 87 0.54 9.80 -7.43
N GLY A 88 0.66 10.52 -6.30
CA GLY A 88 0.45 11.97 -6.26
C GLY A 88 1.47 12.73 -7.11
N GLU A 89 2.76 12.42 -6.97
CA GLU A 89 3.83 13.00 -7.80
C GLU A 89 3.59 12.70 -9.29
N ASP A 90 3.18 11.49 -9.65
CA ASP A 90 2.89 11.12 -11.04
C ASP A 90 1.76 11.97 -11.63
N LEU A 91 0.69 12.23 -10.87
CA LEU A 91 -0.39 13.13 -11.28
C LEU A 91 0.09 14.57 -11.44
N GLU A 92 0.94 15.07 -10.53
CA GLU A 92 1.54 16.40 -10.62
C GLU A 92 2.41 16.55 -11.88
N HIS A 93 3.06 15.47 -12.32
CA HIS A 93 3.81 15.42 -13.58
C HIS A 93 2.95 15.15 -14.82
N GLY A 94 1.63 15.07 -14.67
CA GLY A 94 0.69 14.97 -15.80
C GLY A 94 0.35 13.56 -16.26
N MET A 95 0.71 12.52 -15.48
CA MET A 95 0.24 11.16 -15.78
C MET A 95 -1.28 11.05 -15.65
N ALA A 96 -1.90 10.19 -16.45
CA ALA A 96 -3.34 9.98 -16.37
C ALA A 96 -3.71 9.22 -15.09
N LEU A 97 -4.91 9.48 -14.56
CA LEU A 97 -5.42 8.78 -13.37
C LEU A 97 -5.44 7.25 -13.54
N SER A 98 -5.66 6.77 -14.76
CA SER A 98 -5.65 5.33 -15.10
C SER A 98 -4.25 4.69 -15.07
N GLU A 99 -3.19 5.49 -15.04
CA GLU A 99 -1.80 5.00 -15.09
C GLU A 99 -1.15 4.95 -13.71
N ILE A 100 -1.70 5.64 -12.72
CA ILE A 100 -1.20 5.63 -11.34
C ILE A 100 -1.76 4.44 -10.55
N ALA A 101 -1.14 4.16 -9.40
CA ALA A 101 -1.64 3.14 -8.49
C ALA A 101 -3.00 3.54 -7.90
N PRO A 102 -4.04 2.67 -7.95
CA PRO A 102 -5.36 2.97 -7.40
C PRO A 102 -5.41 2.79 -5.87
N PHE A 103 -4.53 3.49 -5.15
CA PHE A 103 -4.32 3.31 -3.71
C PHE A 103 -5.57 3.59 -2.86
N TRP A 104 -6.54 4.34 -3.39
CA TRP A 104 -7.83 4.62 -2.76
C TRP A 104 -8.72 3.37 -2.62
N ARG A 105 -8.43 2.28 -3.33
CA ARG A 105 -9.08 0.97 -3.14
C ARG A 105 -8.70 0.32 -1.80
N VAL A 106 -7.59 0.76 -1.21
CA VAL A 106 -7.08 0.30 0.10
C VAL A 106 -7.18 1.38 1.18
N LEU A 107 -6.79 2.61 0.86
CA LEU A 107 -6.80 3.72 1.80
C LEU A 107 -8.19 4.36 1.84
N ASP A 108 -8.84 4.34 3.00
CA ASP A 108 -10.11 5.04 3.27
C ASP A 108 -9.91 6.20 4.27
N ALA A 109 -10.97 6.93 4.61
CA ALA A 109 -10.92 8.01 5.61
C ALA A 109 -10.49 7.56 7.02
N ARG A 110 -10.64 6.26 7.36
CA ARG A 110 -10.28 5.69 8.68
C ARG A 110 -8.82 5.24 8.71
N THR A 111 -8.21 5.03 7.55
CA THR A 111 -6.84 4.56 7.44
C THR A 111 -5.87 5.67 7.88
N PRO A 112 -5.00 5.44 8.89
CA PRO A 112 -4.13 6.49 9.43
C PRO A 112 -3.18 7.12 8.39
N THR A 113 -2.80 6.36 7.36
CA THR A 113 -1.94 6.82 6.26
C THR A 113 -2.59 7.93 5.43
N THR A 114 -3.90 7.88 5.23
CA THR A 114 -4.66 8.84 4.41
C THR A 114 -4.49 10.28 4.91
N ARG A 115 -4.45 10.48 6.23
CA ARG A 115 -4.25 11.80 6.85
C ARG A 115 -2.81 12.34 6.75
N LYS A 116 -1.87 11.50 6.30
CA LYS A 116 -0.44 11.86 6.17
C LYS A 116 -0.04 12.21 4.73
N LEU A 117 -0.95 12.05 3.77
CA LEU A 117 -0.70 12.34 2.36
C LEU A 117 -0.52 13.85 2.16
N SER A 118 0.45 14.24 1.34
CA SER A 118 0.78 15.65 1.06
C SER A 118 -0.39 16.44 0.43
N PHE A 119 -1.21 15.77 -0.38
CA PHE A 119 -2.38 16.32 -1.06
C PHE A 119 -3.70 16.13 -0.27
N GLY A 120 -3.61 15.71 1.00
CA GLY A 120 -4.77 15.58 1.89
C GLY A 120 -5.70 14.41 1.59
N THR A 121 -6.85 14.36 2.28
CA THR A 121 -7.79 13.24 2.26
C THR A 121 -8.86 13.35 1.18
N GLU A 122 -9.09 14.56 0.65
CA GLU A 122 -10.17 14.83 -0.30
C GLU A 122 -10.03 14.03 -1.60
N PHE A 123 -8.80 13.92 -2.11
CA PHE A 123 -8.51 13.13 -3.31
C PHE A 123 -9.01 11.69 -3.16
N VAL A 124 -8.70 11.05 -2.03
CA VAL A 124 -9.11 9.66 -1.74
C VAL A 124 -10.63 9.55 -1.67
N ALA A 125 -11.29 10.46 -0.96
CA ALA A 125 -12.75 10.47 -0.85
C ALA A 125 -13.43 10.61 -2.23
N VAL A 126 -12.90 11.47 -3.10
CA VAL A 126 -13.41 11.67 -4.47
C VAL A 126 -13.23 10.41 -5.31
N GLN A 127 -12.06 9.77 -5.32
CA GLN A 127 -11.85 8.56 -6.11
C GLN A 127 -12.69 7.38 -5.60
N ARG A 128 -12.80 7.21 -4.28
CA ARG A 128 -13.67 6.18 -3.69
C ARG A 128 -15.12 6.36 -4.10
N LYS A 129 -15.63 7.60 -4.04
CA LYS A 129 -16.99 7.90 -4.51
C LYS A 129 -17.18 7.60 -6.01
N ARG A 130 -16.19 7.89 -6.85
CA ARG A 130 -16.24 7.60 -8.29
C ARG A 130 -16.37 6.10 -8.58
N GLU A 131 -15.72 5.27 -7.77
CA GLU A 131 -15.80 3.81 -7.87
C GLU A 131 -16.96 3.18 -7.05
N GLY A 132 -17.88 4.00 -6.51
CA GLY A 132 -19.00 3.49 -5.70
C GLY A 132 -18.61 2.98 -4.30
N LEU A 133 -17.39 3.28 -3.85
CA LEU A 133 -16.88 2.94 -2.52
C LEU A 133 -17.26 4.01 -1.49
N LYS A 134 -17.32 3.61 -0.21
CA LYS A 134 -17.57 4.54 0.90
C LYS A 134 -16.37 5.49 1.05
N PRO A 135 -16.57 6.82 1.05
CA PRO A 135 -15.49 7.81 1.22
C PRO A 135 -14.68 7.64 2.51
#